data_AF-A0A1F4WFY3-F1
#
_entry.id   AF-A0A1F4WFY3-F1
#
_cell.length_a   1.000
_cell.length_b   1.000
_cell.length_c   1.000
_cell.angle_alpha   90.00
_cell.angle_beta   90.00
_cell.angle_gamma   90.00
#
_symmetry.space_group_name_H-M   'P 1'
#
loop_
_entity.id
_entity.type
_entity.pdbx_description
1 polymer ?
#
loop_
_entity_poly.entity_id
_entity_poly.type
_entity_poly.pdbx_seq_one_letter_code
_entity_poly.pdbx_strand_id
1 'polypeptide(L)'
;MSDKLELAALFQRKVKELRAKDQEQAKILGGEILEYASAVMAVRTGLPTVWDVLYPQIKSISGRQRISEEQVIHDLFATGTAESFMLLLQLG
;
A
#
# COMPACT_ATOMS: atom_id res chain seq x y z
N MET A 1 4.31 8.21 16.34
CA MET A 1 4.66 8.40 14.91
C MET A 1 5.53 7.21 14.58
N SER A 2 5.01 6.24 13.83
CA SER A 2 5.73 4.99 13.55
C SER A 2 6.86 5.25 12.56
N ASP A 3 7.98 4.55 12.70
CA ASP A 3 9.10 4.71 11.77
C ASP A 3 8.70 4.19 10.38
N LYS A 4 9.16 4.84 9.31
CA LYS A 4 8.98 4.37 7.92
C LYS A 4 9.42 2.91 7.75
N LEU A 5 10.45 2.47 8.48
CA LEU A 5 10.90 1.07 8.48
C LEU A 5 9.90 0.12 9.18
N GLU A 6 9.29 0.55 10.28
CA GLU A 6 8.26 -0.24 10.98
C GLU A 6 7.01 -0.39 10.12
N LEU A 7 6.61 0.68 9.43
CA LEU A 7 5.49 0.66 8.49
C LEU A 7 5.77 -0.24 7.28
N ALA A 8 7.00 -0.22 6.76
CA ALA A 8 7.42 -1.14 5.70
C ALA A 8 7.33 -2.61 6.17
N ALA A 9 7.77 -2.90 7.39
CA ALA A 9 7.69 -4.23 7.97
C ALA A 9 6.23 -4.67 8.20
N LEU A 10 5.38 -3.77 8.68
CA LEU A 10 3.94 -4.01 8.85
C LEU A 10 3.27 -4.34 7.50
N PHE A 11 3.55 -3.55 6.47
CA PHE A 11 3.04 -3.78 5.12
C PHE A 11 3.45 -5.17 4.60
N GLN A 12 4.75 -5.50 4.69
CA GLN A 12 5.27 -6.81 4.28
C GLN A 12 4.62 -7.97 5.06
N ARG A 13 4.39 -7.78 6.36
CA ARG A 13 3.67 -8.75 7.18
C ARG A 13 2.23 -8.93 6.69
N LYS A 14 1.52 -7.84 6.39
CA LYS A 14 0.15 -7.89 5.87
C LYS A 14 0.05 -8.58 4.51
N VAL A 15 1.02 -8.38 3.62
CA VAL A 15 1.13 -9.14 2.36
C VAL A 15 1.29 -10.64 2.61
N LYS A 16 2.14 -11.04 3.58
CA LYS A 16 2.32 -12.45 3.94
C LYS A 16 1.06 -13.05 4.56
N GLU A 17 0.38 -12.31 5.44
CA GLU A 17 -0.90 -12.71 6.05
C GLU A 17 -1.97 -12.91 4.98
N LEU A 18 -2.10 -11.96 4.04
CA LEU A 18 -3.05 -12.08 2.92
C LEU A 18 -2.72 -13.29 2.05
N ARG A 19 -1.44 -13.49 1.68
CA ARG A 19 -1.02 -14.64 0.86
C ARG A 19 -1.31 -15.98 1.53
N ALA A 20 -1.21 -16.06 2.86
CA ALA A 20 -1.53 -17.26 3.61
C ALA A 20 -3.05 -17.52 3.70
N LYS A 21 -3.86 -16.46 3.71
CA LYS A 21 -5.32 -16.52 3.79
C LYS A 21 -5.98 -16.75 2.42
N ASP A 22 -5.53 -16.02 1.41
CA ASP A 22 -6.04 -16.03 0.04
C ASP A 22 -4.91 -15.68 -0.95
N GLN A 23 -4.37 -16.72 -1.58
CA GLN A 23 -3.26 -16.60 -2.50
C GLN A 23 -3.63 -15.86 -3.79
N GLU A 24 -4.88 -16.00 -4.25
CA GLU A 24 -5.31 -15.38 -5.50
C GLU A 24 -5.48 -13.87 -5.30
N GLN A 25 -6.10 -13.49 -4.20
CA GLN A 25 -6.22 -12.10 -3.82
C GLN A 25 -4.87 -11.41 -3.57
N ALA A 26 -3.92 -12.13 -2.96
CA ALA A 26 -2.57 -11.60 -2.79
C ALA A 26 -1.85 -11.37 -4.12
N LYS A 27 -2.10 -12.20 -5.15
CA LYS A 27 -1.56 -11.96 -6.50
C LYS A 27 -2.19 -10.75 -7.15
N ILE A 28 -3.51 -10.60 -7.07
CA ILE A 28 -4.22 -9.47 -7.66
C ILE A 28 -3.73 -8.16 -7.03
N LEU A 29 -3.71 -8.08 -5.70
CA LEU A 29 -3.21 -6.91 -4.97
C LEU A 29 -1.73 -6.62 -5.31
N GLY A 30 -0.89 -7.66 -5.38
CA GLY A 30 0.51 -7.52 -5.77
C GLY A 30 0.68 -6.99 -7.20
N GLY A 31 -0.19 -7.41 -8.12
CA GLY A 31 -0.23 -6.92 -9.49
C GLY A 31 -0.60 -5.43 -9.56
N GLU A 32 -1.65 -5.02 -8.87
CA GLU A 32 -2.09 -3.62 -8.82
C GLU A 32 -1.05 -2.70 -8.17
N ILE A 33 -0.43 -3.15 -7.08
CA ILE A 33 0.67 -2.41 -6.44
C ILE A 33 1.82 -2.20 -7.44
N LEU A 34 2.19 -3.24 -8.19
CA LEU A 34 3.28 -3.19 -9.15
C LEU A 34 2.94 -2.29 -10.34
N GLU A 35 1.71 -2.37 -10.84
CA GLU A 35 1.20 -1.53 -11.93
C GLU A 35 1.20 -0.05 -11.52
N TYR A 36 0.64 0.25 -10.34
CA TYR A 36 0.68 1.60 -9.77
C TYR A 36 2.11 2.11 -9.61
N ALA A 37 2.98 1.28 -9.02
CA ALA A 37 4.37 1.67 -8.81
C ALA A 37 5.08 1.94 -10.13
N SER A 38 4.83 1.12 -11.15
CA SER A 38 5.41 1.28 -12.48
C SER A 38 4.90 2.57 -13.16
N ALA A 39 3.60 2.86 -13.08
CA ALA A 39 3.02 4.08 -13.63
C ALA A 39 3.59 5.33 -12.97
N VAL A 40 3.72 5.34 -11.64
CA VAL A 40 4.27 6.49 -10.90
C VAL A 40 5.78 6.62 -11.12
N MET A 41 6.54 5.53 -11.15
CA MET A 41 7.98 5.57 -11.45
C MET A 41 8.28 6.00 -12.89
N ALA A 42 7.42 5.63 -13.85
CA ALA A 42 7.54 6.11 -15.23
C ALA A 42 7.34 7.64 -15.32
N VAL A 43 6.48 8.20 -14.47
CA VAL A 43 6.23 9.66 -14.38
C VAL A 43 7.28 10.36 -13.50
N ARG A 44 7.82 9.66 -12.49
CA ARG A 44 8.78 10.19 -11.51
C ARG A 44 10.07 9.39 -11.57
N THR A 45 11.01 9.87 -12.36
CA THR A 45 12.37 9.33 -12.40
C THR A 45 13.06 9.59 -11.04
N GLY A 46 13.30 8.53 -10.26
CA GLY A 46 14.13 8.61 -9.04
C GLY A 46 13.62 7.89 -7.78
N LEU A 47 12.49 7.17 -7.81
CA LEU A 47 12.08 6.35 -6.67
C LEU A 47 12.71 4.95 -6.76
N PRO A 48 13.46 4.50 -5.74
CA PRO A 48 14.28 3.29 -5.85
C PRO A 48 13.51 1.99 -5.57
N THR A 49 12.36 2.05 -4.89
CA THR A 49 11.57 0.85 -4.55
C THR A 49 10.06 1.10 -4.65
N VAL A 50 9.29 0.00 -4.78
CA VAL A 50 7.81 0.03 -4.71
C VAL A 50 7.33 0.68 -3.42
N TRP A 51 7.99 0.43 -2.28
CA TRP A 51 7.62 1.04 -1.00
C TRP A 51 7.79 2.57 -1.01
N ASP A 52 8.84 3.08 -1.65
CA ASP A 52 9.06 4.52 -1.77
C ASP A 52 8.00 5.22 -2.66
N VAL A 53 7.35 4.45 -3.53
CA VAL A 53 6.21 4.92 -4.32
C VAL A 53 4.91 4.91 -3.51
N LEU A 54 4.70 3.87 -2.70
CA LEU A 54 3.48 3.71 -1.90
C LEU A 54 3.44 4.61 -0.67
N TYR A 55 4.57 4.77 0.02
CA TYR A 55 4.64 5.46 1.31
C TYR A 55 4.13 6.92 1.26
N PRO A 56 4.47 7.74 0.24
CA PRO A 56 3.90 9.07 0.10
C PRO A 56 2.37 9.08 0.04
N GLN A 57 1.74 8.06 -0.55
CA GLN A 57 0.28 7.97 -0.57
C GLN A 57 -0.32 7.51 0.74
N ILE A 58 0.30 6.54 1.40
CA ILE A 58 -0.10 6.16 2.76
C ILE A 58 -0.10 7.39 3.68
N LYS A 59 0.95 8.22 3.57
CA LYS A 59 1.07 9.49 4.31
C LYS A 59 0.03 10.53 3.90
N SER A 60 -0.25 10.68 2.60
CA SER A 60 -1.30 11.58 2.09
C SER A 60 -2.68 11.21 2.65
N ILE A 61 -3.05 9.93 2.55
CA ILE A 61 -4.33 9.39 3.02
C ILE A 61 -4.45 9.57 4.53
N SER A 62 -3.40 9.20 5.29
CA SER A 62 -3.33 9.41 6.74
C SER A 62 -3.63 10.86 7.12
N GLY A 63 -3.01 11.83 6.43
CA GLY A 63 -3.24 13.25 6.67
C GLY A 63 -4.65 13.71 6.35
N ARG A 64 -5.21 13.29 5.19
CA ARG A 64 -6.56 13.68 4.75
C ARG A 64 -7.65 13.09 5.63
N GLN A 65 -7.54 11.80 5.96
CA GLN A 65 -8.53 11.08 6.76
C GLN A 65 -8.32 11.26 8.27
N ARG A 66 -7.24 11.91 8.69
CA ARG A 66 -6.86 12.10 10.11
C ARG A 66 -6.75 10.78 10.89
N ILE A 67 -6.27 9.73 10.23
CA ILE A 67 -5.97 8.42 10.81
C ILE A 67 -4.47 8.15 10.77
N SER A 68 -3.97 7.17 11.53
CA SER A 68 -2.54 6.83 11.51
C SER A 68 -2.14 6.13 10.20
N GLU A 69 -0.87 6.28 9.81
CA GLU A 69 -0.29 5.54 8.66
C GLU A 69 -0.44 4.01 8.85
N GLU A 70 -0.35 3.52 10.09
CA GLU A 70 -0.64 2.13 10.44
C GLU A 70 -2.09 1.76 10.14
N GLN A 71 -3.05 2.60 10.52
CA GLN A 71 -4.47 2.35 10.25
C GLN A 71 -4.74 2.28 8.75
N VAL A 72 -4.11 3.17 7.95
CA VAL A 72 -4.19 3.09 6.48
C VAL A 72 -3.68 1.74 5.97
N ILE A 73 -2.54 1.26 6.48
CA ILE A 73 -2.02 -0.07 6.13
C ILE A 73 -2.96 -1.18 6.59
N HIS A 74 -3.58 -1.07 7.75
CA HIS A 74 -4.57 -2.05 8.17
C HIS A 74 -5.80 -2.06 7.25
N ASP A 75 -6.31 -0.89 6.89
CA ASP A 75 -7.50 -0.72 6.05
C ASP A 75 -7.26 -1.24 4.62
N LEU A 76 -6.06 -1.00 4.06
CA LEU A 76 -5.64 -1.53 2.76
C LEU A 76 -5.77 -3.07 2.67
N PHE A 77 -5.65 -3.78 3.79
CA PHE A 77 -5.69 -5.24 3.86
C PHE A 77 -6.92 -5.78 4.61
N ALA A 78 -7.77 -4.92 5.19
CA ALA A 78 -8.93 -5.31 5.99
C ALA A 78 -10.15 -5.65 5.13
N THR A 79 -10.38 -4.88 4.07
CA THR A 79 -11.49 -5.11 3.12
C THR A 79 -11.25 -6.29 2.19
N GLY A 80 -10.01 -6.82 2.17
CA GLY A 80 -9.67 -8.01 1.42
C GLY A 80 -10.09 -7.90 -0.03
N THR A 81 -9.74 -6.81 -0.74
CA THR A 81 -9.84 -6.73 -2.20
C THR A 81 -8.81 -5.76 -2.75
N ALA A 82 -8.35 -6.05 -3.96
CA ALA A 82 -7.50 -5.15 -4.74
C ALA A 82 -8.26 -3.86 -5.13
N GLU A 83 -9.57 -3.96 -5.37
CA GLU A 83 -10.46 -2.79 -5.50
C GLU A 83 -10.30 -1.75 -4.38
N SER A 84 -10.04 -2.19 -3.15
CA SER A 84 -9.82 -1.28 -2.02
C SER A 84 -8.50 -0.53 -2.10
N PHE A 85 -7.46 -1.12 -2.69
CA PHE A 85 -6.17 -0.48 -2.93
C PHE A 85 -6.31 0.64 -3.97
N MET A 86 -6.95 0.35 -5.10
CA MET A 86 -7.28 1.35 -6.13
C MET A 86 -8.19 2.47 -5.59
N LEU A 87 -9.22 2.14 -4.79
CA LEU A 87 -10.08 3.13 -4.13
C LEU A 87 -9.32 4.00 -3.14
N LEU A 88 -8.46 3.42 -2.30
CA LEU A 88 -7.64 4.16 -1.35
C LEU A 88 -6.66 5.10 -2.06
N LEU A 89 -6.09 4.68 -3.19
CA LEU A 89 -5.24 5.53 -4.01
C LEU A 89 -5.99 6.69 -4.68
N GLN A 90 -7.25 6.49 -5.08
CA GLN A 90 -8.11 7.58 -5.60
C GLN A 90 -8.48 8.61 -4.53
N LEU A 91 -8.48 8.22 -3.26
CA LEU A 91 -8.70 9.11 -2.12
C LEU A 91 -7.42 9.88 -1.70
N GLY A 92 -6.25 9.50 -2.24
CA GLY A 92 -4.91 9.98 -1.92
C GLY A 92 -4.43 11.23 -2.65
#